data_AF-A0A659U918-F1
#
_entry.id   AF-A0A659U918-F1
#
_cell.length_a   1.000
_cell.length_b   1.000
_cell.length_c   1.000
_cell.angle_alpha   90.00
_cell.angle_beta   90.00
_cell.angle_gamma   90.00
#
_symmetry.space_group_name_H-M   'P 1'
#
loop_
_entity.id
_entity.type
_entity.pdbx_description
1 polymer ?
#
loop_
_entity_poly.entity_id
_entity_poly.type
_entity_poly.pdbx_seq_one_letter_code
_entity_poly.pdbx_strand_id
1 'polypeptide(L)'
;DAVDKMRGLVNTPIKLTILRQGADKPIELTVVRDIIKVKAVKFRVENDIGYMKITSFTEKTYDDLENAIDTIKKQVPDDKLKGYVLDLRLNPGGLL
;
A
#
# COMPACT_ATOMS: atom_id res chain seq x y z
N ASP A 1 -2.99 23.63 -0.23
CA ASP A 1 -4.28 24.17 -0.72
C ASP A 1 -5.28 23.13 -1.19
N ALA A 2 -5.11 22.48 -2.37
CA ALA A 2 -6.09 21.51 -2.88
C ALA A 2 -6.15 20.22 -2.03
N VAL A 3 -4.99 19.71 -1.62
CA VAL A 3 -4.88 18.53 -0.75
C VAL A 3 -5.55 18.76 0.60
N ASP A 4 -5.42 19.97 1.16
CA ASP A 4 -6.00 20.30 2.46
C ASP A 4 -7.53 20.34 2.41
N LYS A 5 -8.11 20.82 1.30
CA LYS A 5 -9.55 20.76 1.04
C LYS A 5 -10.07 19.32 0.83
N MET A 6 -9.20 18.42 0.38
CA MET A 6 -9.53 17.00 0.23
C MET A 6 -9.51 16.25 1.56
N ARG A 7 -8.65 16.66 2.50
CA ARG A 7 -8.63 16.14 3.87
C ARG A 7 -9.87 16.60 4.66
N GLY A 8 -10.20 15.88 5.73
CA GLY A 8 -11.39 16.12 6.54
C GLY A 8 -11.66 14.93 7.46
N LEU A 9 -12.76 14.99 8.21
CA LEU A 9 -13.12 13.93 9.16
C LEU A 9 -13.33 12.59 8.43
N VAL A 10 -12.86 11.51 9.05
CA VAL A 10 -13.07 10.14 8.56
C VAL A 10 -14.56 9.87 8.38
N ASN A 11 -14.91 9.09 7.37
CA ASN A 11 -16.29 8.73 7.00
C ASN A 11 -17.16 9.89 6.50
N THR A 12 -16.60 11.09 6.27
CA THR A 12 -17.35 12.19 5.65
C THR A 12 -17.18 12.19 4.14
N PRO A 13 -18.25 12.46 3.36
CA PRO A 13 -18.16 12.52 1.90
C PRO A 13 -17.46 13.80 1.43
N ILE A 14 -16.82 13.70 0.26
CA ILE A 14 -16.34 14.84 -0.53
C ILE A 14 -16.77 14.67 -1.99
N LYS A 15 -17.25 15.76 -2.59
CA LYS A 15 -17.59 15.81 -4.01
C LYS A 15 -16.38 16.29 -4.81
N LEU A 16 -15.93 15.49 -5.76
CA LEU A 16 -14.83 15.79 -6.68
C LEU A 16 -15.37 15.97 -8.09
N THR A 17 -14.90 17.00 -8.79
CA THR A 17 -15.17 17.19 -10.21
C THR A 17 -13.88 16.91 -10.97
N ILE A 18 -13.89 15.90 -11.84
CA ILE A 18 -12.72 15.43 -12.58
C ILE A 18 -12.89 15.72 -14.06
N LEU A 19 -11.91 16.40 -14.64
CA LEU A 19 -11.75 16.51 -16.08
C LEU A 19 -10.89 15.33 -16.55
N ARG A 20 -11.46 14.43 -17.35
CA ARG A 20 -10.76 13.25 -17.90
C ARG A 20 -10.65 13.39 -19.41
N GLN A 21 -9.45 13.22 -19.95
CA GLN A 21 -9.21 13.25 -21.40
C GLN A 21 -10.02 12.12 -22.07
N GLY A 22 -10.84 12.46 -23.06
CA GLY A 22 -11.78 11.55 -23.72
C GLY A 22 -13.20 11.53 -23.16
N ALA A 23 -13.50 12.31 -22.11
CA ALA A 23 -14.86 12.57 -21.66
C ALA A 23 -15.30 13.98 -22.10
N ASP A 24 -16.48 14.08 -22.72
CA ASP A 24 -17.00 15.35 -23.24
C ASP A 24 -17.43 16.34 -22.15
N LYS A 25 -17.62 15.87 -20.91
CA LYS A 25 -18.06 16.67 -19.76
C LYS A 25 -17.29 16.29 -18.49
N PRO A 26 -17.15 17.23 -17.53
CA PRO A 26 -16.59 16.92 -16.21
C PRO A 26 -17.38 15.82 -15.51
N ILE A 27 -16.66 14.89 -14.88
CA ILE A 27 -17.24 13.78 -14.13
C ILE A 27 -17.33 14.19 -12.66
N GLU A 28 -18.52 14.13 -12.08
CA GLU A 28 -18.72 14.33 -10.65
C GLU A 28 -18.69 12.99 -9.91
N LEU A 29 -17.86 12.90 -8.86
CA LEU A 29 -17.72 11.70 -8.03
C LEU A 29 -17.82 12.08 -6.55
N THR A 30 -18.57 11.31 -5.79
CA THR A 30 -18.58 11.40 -4.32
C THR A 30 -17.65 10.34 -3.77
N VAL A 31 -16.63 10.75 -3.02
CA VAL A 31 -15.67 9.86 -2.35
C VAL A 31 -15.86 9.98 -0.85
N VAL A 32 -15.85 8.86 -0.14
CA VAL A 32 -15.87 8.86 1.33
C VAL A 32 -14.43 8.93 1.83
N ARG A 33 -14.14 9.88 2.74
CA ARG A 33 -12.82 10.00 3.35
C ARG A 33 -12.55 8.79 4.23
N ASP A 34 -11.39 8.17 4.04
CA ASP A 34 -10.91 7.07 4.86
C ASP A 34 -9.50 7.37 5.37
N ILE A 35 -9.10 6.66 6.41
CA ILE A 35 -7.72 6.65 6.89
C ILE A 35 -6.89 5.94 5.83
N ILE A 36 -6.03 6.68 5.14
CA ILE A 36 -5.07 6.10 4.20
C ILE A 36 -4.08 5.26 5.01
N LYS A 37 -4.29 3.94 4.99
CA LYS A 37 -3.33 2.98 5.54
C LYS A 37 -2.19 2.84 4.52
N VAL A 38 -1.15 3.65 4.68
CA VAL A 38 0.10 3.47 3.92
C VAL A 38 0.71 2.16 4.42
N LYS A 39 0.69 1.12 3.58
CA LYS A 39 1.37 -0.14 3.89
C LYS A 39 2.87 0.10 3.91
N ALA A 40 3.51 -0.26 5.02
CA ALA A 40 4.95 -0.13 5.20
C ALA A 40 5.71 -1.15 4.35
N VAL A 41 5.10 -2.32 4.13
CA VAL A 41 5.66 -3.44 3.37
C VAL A 41 4.86 -3.67 2.09
N LYS A 42 5.57 -3.74 0.97
CA LYS A 42 5.05 -4.23 -0.31
C LYS A 42 5.70 -5.58 -0.58
N PHE A 43 4.97 -6.56 -1.08
CA PHE A 43 5.52 -7.88 -1.39
C PHE A 43 5.03 -8.42 -2.73
N ARG A 44 5.78 -9.36 -3.29
CA ARG A 44 5.43 -10.16 -4.45
C ARG A 44 6.20 -11.48 -4.44
N VAL A 45 5.69 -12.45 -5.17
CA VAL A 45 6.38 -13.73 -5.43
C VAL A 45 7.09 -13.62 -6.77
N GLU A 46 8.41 -13.84 -6.78
CA GLU A 46 9.21 -14.00 -7.98
C GLU A 46 9.66 -15.45 -8.09
N ASN A 47 8.95 -16.24 -8.89
CA ASN A 47 9.12 -17.69 -9.02
C ASN A 47 8.97 -18.41 -7.66
N ASP A 48 10.10 -18.81 -7.08
CA ASP A 48 10.25 -19.52 -5.82
C ASP A 48 10.85 -18.64 -4.71
N ILE A 49 10.89 -17.31 -4.92
CA ILE A 49 11.45 -16.36 -3.96
C ILE A 49 10.39 -15.34 -3.57
N GLY A 50 10.22 -15.15 -2.25
CA GLY A 50 9.38 -14.09 -1.70
C GLY A 50 10.14 -12.76 -1.66
N TYR A 51 9.76 -11.80 -2.50
CA TYR A 51 10.35 -10.46 -2.48
C TYR A 51 9.50 -9.53 -1.62
N MET A 52 10.11 -8.89 -0.63
CA MET A 52 9.46 -7.94 0.28
C MET A 52 10.26 -6.64 0.32
N LYS A 53 9.60 -5.51 0.06
CA LYS A 53 10.19 -4.17 0.12
C LYS A 53 9.60 -3.39 1.29
N ILE A 54 10.45 -2.96 2.21
CA ILE A 54 10.08 -2.04 3.29
C ILE A 54 10.41 -0.62 2.85
N THR A 55 9.40 0.23 2.70
CA THR A 55 9.60 1.62 2.27
C THR A 55 9.93 2.58 3.41
N SER A 56 9.48 2.27 4.63
CA SER A 56 9.78 3.01 5.86
C SER A 56 9.39 2.15 7.07
N PHE A 57 10.07 2.31 8.20
CA PHE A 57 9.71 1.63 9.44
C PHE A 57 8.65 2.42 10.22
N THR A 58 7.42 1.92 10.22
CA THR A 58 6.28 2.43 10.99
C THR A 58 5.82 1.40 12.03
N GLU A 59 4.88 1.78 12.90
CA GLU A 59 4.30 0.88 13.92
C GLU A 59 3.71 -0.40 13.31
N LYS A 60 3.24 -0.33 12.05
CA LYS A 60 2.61 -1.46 11.35
C LYS A 60 3.57 -2.35 10.58
N THR A 61 4.86 -2.05 10.58
CA THR A 61 5.83 -2.76 9.73
C THR A 61 5.91 -4.23 10.10
N TYR A 62 5.88 -4.55 11.40
CA TYR A 62 5.90 -5.92 11.89
C TYR A 62 4.69 -6.72 11.36
N ASP A 63 3.48 -6.22 11.62
CA ASP A 63 2.24 -6.85 11.18
C ASP A 63 2.19 -6.98 9.66
N ASP A 64 2.59 -5.94 8.92
CA ASP A 64 2.60 -5.95 7.46
C ASP A 64 3.60 -6.99 6.90
N LEU A 65 4.73 -7.22 7.58
CA LEU A 65 5.73 -8.21 7.20
C LEU A 65 5.26 -9.65 7.49
N GLU A 66 4.68 -9.87 8.67
CA GLU A 66 4.10 -11.17 9.05
C GLU A 66 3.00 -11.59 8.07
N ASN A 67 2.07 -10.67 7.79
CA ASN A 67 1.02 -10.89 6.79
C ASN A 67 1.59 -11.16 5.39
N ALA A 68 2.68 -10.51 5.00
CA ALA A 68 3.33 -10.75 3.72
C ALA A 68 3.93 -12.17 3.64
N ILE A 69 4.63 -12.61 4.69
CA ILE A 69 5.21 -13.95 4.78
C ILE A 69 4.11 -15.02 4.70
N ASP A 70 3.04 -14.87 5.49
CA ASP A 70 1.92 -15.81 5.49
C ASP A 70 1.22 -15.88 4.14
N THR A 71 1.09 -14.73 3.47
CA THR A 71 0.51 -14.69 2.12
C THR A 71 1.41 -15.38 1.10
N ILE A 72 2.73 -15.19 1.19
CA ILE A 72 3.69 -15.83 0.29
C ILE A 72 3.70 -17.35 0.49
N LYS A 73 3.70 -17.84 1.73
CA LYS A 73 3.63 -19.29 2.04
C LYS A 73 2.34 -19.95 1.54
N LYS A 74 1.23 -19.21 1.50
CA LYS A 74 -0.02 -19.71 0.90
C LYS A 74 0.03 -19.78 -0.63
N GLN A 75 0.86 -18.96 -1.27
CA GLN A 75 0.99 -18.91 -2.73
C GLN A 75 2.06 -19.86 -3.26
N VAL A 76 3.13 -20.08 -2.49
CA VAL A 76 4.25 -20.95 -2.85
C VAL A 76 4.31 -22.09 -1.85
N PRO A 77 4.16 -23.36 -2.29
CA PRO A 77 4.36 -24.52 -1.44
C PRO A 77 5.70 -24.47 -0.70
N ASP A 78 5.73 -24.84 0.58
CA ASP A 78 6.91 -24.74 1.45
C ASP A 78 8.13 -25.53 0.90
N ASP A 79 7.89 -26.61 0.15
CA ASP A 79 8.90 -27.43 -0.51
C ASP A 79 9.54 -26.74 -1.73
N LYS A 80 8.90 -25.69 -2.25
CA LYS A 80 9.37 -24.93 -3.42
C LYS A 80 9.91 -23.56 -3.07
N LEU A 81 9.57 -23.00 -1.91
CA LEU A 81 10.06 -21.68 -1.52
C LEU A 81 11.56 -21.72 -1.18
N LYS A 82 12.39 -21.09 -2.00
CA LYS A 82 13.85 -21.05 -1.80
C LYS A 82 14.29 -20.03 -0.74
N GLY A 83 13.47 -19.01 -0.48
CA GLY A 83 13.77 -18.01 0.53
C GLY A 83 13.10 -16.67 0.27
N TYR A 84 13.59 -15.65 0.98
CA TYR A 84 13.06 -14.29 0.92
C TYR A 84 14.16 -13.28 0.58
N VAL A 85 13.79 -12.26 -0.18
CA VAL A 85 14.61 -11.08 -0.41
C VAL A 85 13.95 -9.90 0.30
N LEU A 86 14.67 -9.32 1.26
CA LEU A 86 14.25 -8.10 1.95
C LEU A 86 14.94 -6.89 1.32
N ASP A 87 14.16 -6.05 0.66
CA ASP A 87 14.64 -4.82 0.03
C ASP A 87 14.39 -3.61 0.93
N LEU A 88 15.48 -3.08 1.47
CA LEU A 88 15.52 -1.86 2.28
C LEU A 88 16.06 -0.65 1.50
N ARG A 89 16.22 -0.74 0.18
CA ARG A 89 16.74 0.37 -0.62
C ARG A 89 15.79 1.56 -0.58
N LEU A 90 16.37 2.74 -0.39
CA LEU A 90 15.64 4.01 -0.23
C LEU A 90 14.68 4.01 0.96
N ASN A 91 14.91 3.15 1.95
CA ASN A 91 14.24 3.22 3.23
C ASN A 91 14.98 4.22 4.13
N PRO A 92 14.41 5.39 4.45
CA PRO A 92 15.06 6.41 5.28
C PRO A 92 15.14 6.01 6.77
N GLY A 93 14.72 4.80 7.13
CA GLY A 93 14.55 4.34 8.49
C GLY A 93 13.11 4.53 8.99
N GLY A 94 13.01 4.76 10.28
CA GLY A 94 11.77 4.80 11.03
C GLY A 94 11.96 4.07 12.37
N LEU A 95 10.90 3.52 12.96
CA LEU A 95 10.86 3.32 14.41
C LEU A 95 11.94 2.40 15.01
N LEU A 96 12.41 2.85 16.18
CA LEU A 96 13.34 2.22 17.12
C LEU A 96 12.56 1.66 18.32
#